data_AF-A0A016VSC5-F1
#
_entry.id   AF-A0A016VSC5-F1
#
_cell.length_a   1.000
_cell.length_b   1.000
_cell.length_c   1.000
_cell.angle_alpha   90.00
_cell.angle_beta   90.00
_cell.angle_gamma   90.00
#
_symmetry.space_group_name_H-M   'P 1'
#
loop_
_entity.id
_entity.type
_entity.pdbx_description
1 polymer ?
#
loop_
_entity_poly.entity_id
_entity_poly.type
_entity_poly.pdbx_seq_one_letter_code
_entity_poly.pdbx_strand_id
1 'polypeptide(L)'
;MQWLRTGWKSHKCYASLGVDGSICSFRHYLSLVENHCPPTDANKKRTTVQQFAEANTDLQRLFSVLVGKAGNYNYIRDRLEQHWSSWTEALEKTVAKYPKSMSRRKKMNILIHMGLLTEKNLHIGEKSSSGGPLGELLQWSDLIACLFLLGHNLYISSDKATLLRHVDEFPITSPCPPQDSRLRLDLIITDIIGLRSFKKRRDFLVHHKCRIRLVDSFGTHVEFNYRVYFNAHQSEFAMKGTKQKNPWGGHGLQLLQHWTFFPHTPDNGFLGFAIHSSDVEPMFERGSHKLPASLVYGKERYMWSESAKMIDILRNLTEVHATVADVNETNSLMFSNVINHGFLNSTEIASLLRSVNIFVGLGFPFEGPAPLEAIAHGAVFINPKFDPPKSRLNTVFFRDKPTLREFTSQSPYLERLGKPYVYTVDTNDEAALKDAIKSALNEKPIPFVPEEFTPQGMLIRVNMLVSRDLCSGSSVWPPPTALQSKLGALEESCERACESAGLICEPSFFPLVNTASVLESLVGCAHGDLSNSTAPHAPYNCSLQSSSLMFSCASRPPQGSGVVRICPCRDHLPGQLALCKECVH
;
A
#
# COMPACT_ATOMS: atom_id res chain seq x y z
N MET A 1 -19.50 25.36 11.78
CA MET A 1 -20.17 26.38 12.62
C MET A 1 -21.35 27.06 11.91
N GLN A 2 -21.12 27.70 10.75
CA GLN A 2 -22.16 28.46 10.03
C GLN A 2 -23.43 27.62 9.76
N TRP A 3 -23.26 26.37 9.33
CA TRP A 3 -24.38 25.45 9.11
C TRP A 3 -25.23 25.21 10.37
N LEU A 4 -24.61 25.02 11.55
CA LEU A 4 -25.36 24.76 12.78
C LEU A 4 -26.24 25.94 13.21
N ARG A 5 -25.91 27.18 12.85
CA ARG A 5 -26.71 28.36 13.22
C ARG A 5 -28.15 28.28 12.70
N THR A 6 -28.35 27.68 11.54
CA THR A 6 -29.65 27.57 10.87
C THR A 6 -30.15 26.14 10.79
N GLY A 7 -29.25 25.16 10.75
CA GLY A 7 -29.57 23.76 10.49
C GLY A 7 -29.81 22.88 11.72
N TRP A 8 -29.44 23.29 12.94
CA TRP A 8 -29.44 22.39 14.09
C TRP A 8 -30.83 21.85 14.50
N LYS A 9 -31.91 22.57 14.18
CA LYS A 9 -33.28 22.11 14.45
C LYS A 9 -33.81 21.11 13.42
N SER A 10 -33.08 20.86 12.33
CA SER A 10 -33.50 19.94 11.28
C SER A 10 -33.65 18.49 11.76
N HIS A 11 -32.89 18.09 12.79
CA HIS A 11 -32.92 16.74 13.33
C HIS A 11 -32.88 16.78 14.85
N LYS A 12 -33.72 15.96 15.50
CA LYS A 12 -33.80 15.86 16.98
C LYS A 12 -32.46 15.46 17.62
N CYS A 13 -31.57 14.83 16.86
CA CYS A 13 -30.28 14.34 17.35
C CYS A 13 -29.33 15.46 17.83
N TYR A 14 -29.39 16.65 17.22
CA TYR A 14 -28.56 17.76 17.67
C TYR A 14 -28.94 18.20 19.08
N ALA A 15 -30.24 18.36 19.33
CA ALA A 15 -30.76 18.70 20.66
C ALA A 15 -30.46 17.61 21.70
N SER A 16 -30.59 16.33 21.33
CA SER A 16 -30.25 15.22 22.24
C SER A 16 -28.75 15.11 22.55
N LEU A 17 -27.90 15.73 21.73
CA LEU A 17 -26.45 15.85 21.94
C LEU A 17 -26.06 17.21 22.55
N GLY A 18 -27.03 17.95 23.13
CA GLY A 18 -26.79 19.16 23.90
C GLY A 18 -26.69 20.44 23.08
N VAL A 19 -27.08 20.42 21.79
CA VAL A 19 -27.18 21.65 20.99
C VAL A 19 -28.47 22.39 21.33
N ASP A 20 -28.34 23.61 21.86
CA ASP A 20 -29.45 24.45 22.34
C ASP A 20 -29.68 25.72 21.49
N GLY A 21 -28.85 25.94 20.46
CA GLY A 21 -28.90 27.13 19.63
C GLY A 21 -27.86 28.21 19.97
N SER A 22 -27.17 28.08 21.10
CA SER A 22 -26.06 28.97 21.47
C SER A 22 -24.77 28.65 20.69
N ILE A 23 -23.91 29.67 20.50
CA ILE A 23 -22.61 29.48 19.86
C ILE A 23 -21.72 28.50 20.66
N CYS A 24 -21.82 28.53 21.99
CA CYS A 24 -21.09 27.61 22.86
C CYS A 24 -21.51 26.16 22.65
N SER A 25 -22.82 25.86 22.59
CA SER A 25 -23.28 24.48 22.36
C SER A 25 -22.91 23.98 20.96
N PHE A 26 -22.94 24.85 19.93
CA PHE A 26 -22.44 24.50 18.61
C PHE A 26 -20.94 24.18 18.61
N ARG A 27 -20.12 25.01 19.26
CA ARG A 27 -18.67 24.76 19.37
C ARG A 27 -18.38 23.50 20.17
N HIS A 28 -19.13 23.25 21.24
CA HIS A 28 -19.02 22.05 22.05
C HIS A 28 -19.35 20.79 21.22
N TYR A 29 -20.45 20.81 20.47
CA TYR A 29 -20.83 19.73 19.57
C TYR A 29 -19.76 19.49 18.49
N LEU A 30 -19.34 20.53 17.78
CA LEU A 30 -18.34 20.42 16.71
C LEU A 30 -16.98 19.97 17.24
N SER A 31 -16.63 20.27 18.49
CA SER A 31 -15.36 19.85 19.06
C SER A 31 -15.39 18.45 19.67
N LEU A 32 -16.40 18.12 20.48
CA LEU A 32 -16.43 16.86 21.22
C LEU A 32 -17.18 15.73 20.51
N VAL A 33 -18.13 16.05 19.62
CA VAL A 33 -18.93 15.05 18.91
C VAL A 33 -18.36 14.78 17.52
N GLU A 34 -18.14 15.82 16.71
CA GLU A 34 -17.72 15.68 15.30
C GLU A 34 -16.23 15.92 15.06
N ASN A 35 -15.48 16.43 16.04
CA ASN A 35 -14.04 16.72 15.93
C ASN A 35 -13.68 17.67 14.76
N HIS A 36 -14.56 18.62 14.46
CA HIS A 36 -14.37 19.69 13.49
C HIS A 36 -13.81 20.98 14.11
N CYS A 37 -13.70 21.06 15.44
CA CYS A 37 -13.17 22.21 16.17
C CYS A 37 -12.23 21.76 17.29
N PRO A 38 -11.27 22.60 17.72
CA PRO A 38 -10.45 22.31 18.90
C PRO A 38 -11.32 22.05 20.14
N PRO A 39 -10.95 21.09 21.01
CA PRO A 39 -11.69 20.77 22.23
C PRO A 39 -11.99 22.02 23.08
N THR A 40 -13.24 22.19 23.53
CA THR A 40 -13.63 23.34 24.37
C THR A 40 -13.26 23.18 25.84
N ASP A 41 -13.09 21.94 26.32
CA ASP A 41 -12.75 21.62 27.71
C ASP A 41 -11.74 20.47 27.75
N ALA A 42 -10.49 20.73 28.12
CA ALA A 42 -9.46 19.68 28.27
C ALA A 42 -9.74 18.71 29.45
N ASN A 43 -10.61 19.11 30.39
CA ASN A 43 -10.79 18.42 31.67
C ASN A 43 -12.11 17.63 31.83
N LYS A 44 -13.10 17.79 30.94
CA LYS A 44 -14.31 16.94 30.94
C LYS A 44 -14.08 15.73 30.05
N LYS A 45 -13.44 14.70 30.60
CA LYS A 45 -13.40 13.37 29.98
C LYS A 45 -14.84 12.90 29.74
N ARG A 46 -15.13 12.58 28.49
CA ARG A 46 -16.37 11.93 28.06
C ARG A 46 -16.69 10.76 29.00
N THR A 47 -17.88 10.74 29.58
CA THR A 47 -18.47 9.59 30.30
C THR A 47 -18.97 8.49 29.36
N THR A 48 -18.63 8.55 28.07
CA THR A 48 -18.80 7.39 27.19
C THR A 48 -17.71 6.39 27.55
N VAL A 49 -18.11 5.20 28.01
CA VAL A 49 -17.21 4.07 28.24
C VAL A 49 -16.47 3.80 26.94
N GLN A 50 -15.28 4.38 26.78
CA GLN A 50 -14.49 4.22 25.58
C GLN A 50 -13.91 2.82 25.61
N GLN A 51 -14.47 1.93 24.78
CA GLN A 51 -13.98 0.58 24.69
C GLN A 51 -12.61 0.59 24.01
N PHE A 52 -11.59 0.21 24.75
CA PHE A 52 -10.25 0.05 24.22
C PHE A 52 -10.15 -1.30 23.50
N ALA A 53 -9.31 -1.34 22.47
CA ALA A 53 -9.01 -2.55 21.74
C ALA A 53 -8.05 -3.41 22.59
N GLU A 54 -8.42 -4.66 22.82
CA GLU A 54 -7.61 -5.65 23.52
C GLU A 54 -7.08 -6.66 22.51
N ALA A 55 -5.83 -7.08 22.67
CA ALA A 55 -5.22 -8.06 21.80
C ALA A 55 -6.07 -9.33 21.70
N ASN A 56 -6.18 -9.89 20.49
CA ASN A 56 -6.91 -11.14 20.28
C ASN A 56 -6.07 -12.11 19.47
N THR A 57 -5.63 -13.19 20.12
CA THR A 57 -4.75 -14.21 19.55
C THR A 57 -5.50 -15.52 19.24
N ASP A 58 -6.83 -15.55 19.37
CA ASP A 58 -7.65 -16.73 19.09
C ASP A 58 -7.89 -16.91 17.57
N LEU A 59 -7.09 -17.76 16.94
CA LEU A 59 -7.20 -18.06 15.52
C LEU A 59 -8.57 -18.68 15.14
N GLN A 60 -9.15 -19.51 16.00
CA GLN A 60 -10.44 -20.14 15.71
C GLN A 60 -11.56 -19.11 15.67
N ARG A 61 -11.48 -18.10 16.55
CA ARG A 61 -12.37 -16.95 16.50
C ARG A 61 -12.16 -16.13 15.22
N LEU A 62 -10.93 -15.96 14.73
CA LEU A 62 -10.69 -15.32 13.44
C LEU A 62 -11.32 -16.12 12.27
N PHE A 63 -11.18 -17.44 12.27
CA PHE A 63 -11.80 -18.28 11.24
C PHE A 63 -13.32 -18.24 11.27
N SER A 64 -13.94 -18.02 12.44
CA SER A 64 -15.41 -17.87 12.53
C SER A 64 -15.93 -16.58 11.89
N VAL A 65 -15.10 -15.54 11.74
CA VAL A 65 -15.50 -14.29 11.03
C VAL A 65 -15.20 -14.33 9.53
N LEU A 66 -14.39 -15.29 9.05
CA LEU A 66 -14.17 -15.56 7.62
C LEU A 66 -15.32 -16.41 7.04
N VAL A 67 -16.50 -15.81 6.98
CA VAL A 67 -17.74 -16.44 6.50
C VAL A 67 -17.91 -16.21 4.98
N GLY A 68 -18.22 -17.28 4.25
CA GLY A 68 -18.53 -17.23 2.81
C GLY A 68 -18.16 -18.53 2.10
N LYS A 69 -17.99 -18.48 0.77
CA LYS A 69 -17.58 -19.65 -0.03
C LYS A 69 -16.19 -20.10 0.42
N ALA A 70 -16.08 -21.33 0.96
CA ALA A 70 -14.84 -21.85 1.54
C ALA A 70 -13.62 -21.65 0.63
N GLY A 71 -13.74 -21.99 -0.66
CA GLY A 71 -12.66 -21.85 -1.65
C GLY A 71 -12.10 -20.43 -1.83
N ASN A 72 -12.86 -19.38 -1.49
CA ASN A 72 -12.35 -18.00 -1.54
C ASN A 72 -11.38 -17.67 -0.41
N TYR A 73 -11.44 -18.42 0.70
CA TYR A 73 -10.67 -18.17 1.91
C TYR A 73 -9.59 -19.21 2.17
N ASN A 74 -9.47 -20.27 1.35
CA ASN A 74 -8.49 -21.35 1.59
C ASN A 74 -7.07 -20.79 1.74
N TYR A 75 -6.56 -20.06 0.74
CA TYR A 75 -5.24 -19.42 0.84
C TYR A 75 -5.08 -18.51 2.06
N ILE A 76 -6.12 -17.76 2.42
CA ILE A 76 -6.08 -16.87 3.58
C ILE A 76 -5.98 -17.69 4.87
N ARG A 77 -6.79 -18.75 5.01
CA ARG A 77 -6.77 -19.64 6.17
C ARG A 77 -5.44 -20.37 6.30
N ASP A 78 -4.94 -20.94 5.20
CA ASP A 78 -3.67 -21.67 5.17
C ASP A 78 -2.51 -20.76 5.58
N ARG A 79 -2.44 -19.55 5.03
CA ARG A 79 -1.41 -18.56 5.39
C ARG A 79 -1.52 -18.12 6.85
N LEU A 80 -2.74 -17.88 7.35
CA LEU A 80 -2.97 -17.49 8.74
C LEU A 80 -2.54 -18.62 9.68
N GLU A 81 -2.93 -19.86 9.41
CA GLU A 81 -2.58 -21.04 10.20
C GLU A 81 -1.07 -21.27 10.23
N GLN A 82 -0.43 -21.23 9.06
CA GLN A 82 1.01 -21.44 8.91
C GLN A 82 1.85 -20.44 9.72
N HIS A 83 1.41 -19.17 9.80
CA HIS A 83 2.22 -18.10 10.37
C HIS A 83 1.65 -17.50 11.67
N TRP A 84 0.60 -18.10 12.26
CA TRP A 84 -0.07 -17.51 13.41
C TRP A 84 0.85 -17.33 14.61
N SER A 85 1.70 -18.33 14.91
CA SER A 85 2.68 -18.25 16.00
C SER A 85 3.62 -17.05 15.83
N SER A 86 4.18 -16.89 14.63
CA SER A 86 5.04 -15.75 14.26
C SER A 86 4.32 -14.41 14.43
N TRP A 87 3.04 -14.35 14.06
CA TRP A 87 2.21 -13.16 14.26
C TRP A 87 1.95 -12.85 15.74
N THR A 88 1.66 -13.86 16.57
CA THR A 88 1.43 -13.67 18.00
C THR A 88 2.70 -13.21 18.73
N GLU A 89 3.85 -13.79 18.38
CA GLU A 89 5.15 -13.35 18.90
C GLU A 89 5.48 -11.91 18.45
N ALA A 90 5.19 -11.59 17.19
CA ALA A 90 5.37 -10.25 16.67
C ALA A 90 4.50 -9.21 17.39
N LEU A 91 3.27 -9.57 17.79
CA LEU A 91 2.42 -8.71 18.60
C LEU A 91 3.05 -8.38 19.95
N GLU A 92 3.53 -9.39 20.67
CA GLU A 92 4.20 -9.20 21.96
C GLU A 92 5.43 -8.29 21.84
N LYS A 93 6.29 -8.56 20.85
CA LYS A 93 7.47 -7.73 20.56
C LYS A 93 7.10 -6.29 20.19
N THR A 94 6.04 -6.11 19.40
CA THR A 94 5.57 -4.78 18.98
C THR A 94 5.01 -3.99 20.15
N VAL A 95 4.23 -4.63 21.03
CA VAL A 95 3.70 -4.00 22.26
C VAL A 95 4.85 -3.58 23.18
N ALA A 96 5.88 -4.41 23.34
CA ALA A 96 7.06 -4.08 24.13
C ALA A 96 7.87 -2.93 23.52
N LYS A 97 8.02 -2.90 22.19
CA LYS A 97 8.79 -1.88 21.47
C LYS A 97 8.08 -0.52 21.42
N TYR A 98 6.75 -0.50 21.30
CA TYR A 98 5.95 0.73 21.13
C TYR A 98 4.78 0.80 22.12
N PRO A 99 5.02 0.81 23.45
CA PRO A 99 3.97 0.60 24.45
C PRO A 99 2.88 1.68 24.44
N LYS A 100 3.25 2.95 24.26
CA LYS A 100 2.27 4.06 24.23
C LYS A 100 1.39 3.98 22.98
N SER A 101 1.98 3.75 21.80
CA SER A 101 1.26 3.57 20.52
C SER A 101 0.40 2.30 20.46
N MET A 102 0.74 1.28 21.26
CA MET A 102 0.01 0.02 21.35
C MET A 102 -1.01 -0.02 22.51
N SER A 103 -0.97 0.94 23.42
CA SER A 103 -1.88 1.04 24.57
C SER A 103 -3.11 1.93 24.29
N ARG A 104 -4.22 1.67 25.00
CA ARG A 104 -5.43 2.52 24.99
C ARG A 104 -5.95 2.88 23.59
N ARG A 105 -5.74 1.98 22.62
CA ARG A 105 -6.20 2.14 21.25
C ARG A 105 -7.71 2.03 21.20
N LYS A 106 -8.35 2.83 20.35
CA LYS A 106 -9.80 2.74 20.16
C LYS A 106 -10.16 1.40 19.51
N LYS A 107 -11.10 0.66 20.08
CA LYS A 107 -11.72 -0.48 19.40
C LYS A 107 -12.59 0.02 18.25
N MET A 108 -12.35 -0.50 17.04
CA MET A 108 -12.99 -0.05 15.81
C MET A 108 -13.89 -1.14 15.24
N ASN A 109 -15.01 -0.73 14.63
CA ASN A 109 -15.79 -1.59 13.74
C ASN A 109 -15.33 -1.37 12.30
N ILE A 110 -14.72 -2.40 11.70
CA ILE A 110 -14.07 -2.32 10.39
C ILE A 110 -14.79 -3.26 9.42
N LEU A 111 -15.41 -2.67 8.40
CA LEU A 111 -16.00 -3.42 7.29
C LEU A 111 -14.91 -3.71 6.26
N ILE A 112 -14.72 -4.98 5.93
CA ILE A 112 -13.74 -5.44 4.95
C ILE A 112 -14.48 -6.11 3.79
N HIS A 113 -14.25 -5.62 2.59
CA HIS A 113 -14.81 -6.21 1.38
C HIS A 113 -13.75 -6.46 0.32
N MET A 114 -13.46 -7.74 0.06
CA MET A 114 -12.49 -8.16 -0.96
C MET A 114 -13.22 -8.30 -2.30
N GLY A 115 -13.29 -7.20 -3.04
CA GLY A 115 -13.98 -7.14 -4.33
C GLY A 115 -13.37 -8.04 -5.40
N LEU A 116 -12.05 -8.25 -5.36
CA LEU A 116 -11.33 -9.17 -6.25
C LEU A 116 -11.86 -10.61 -6.19
N LEU A 117 -12.39 -11.04 -5.03
CA LEU A 117 -12.99 -12.37 -4.84
C LEU A 117 -14.44 -12.45 -5.35
N THR A 118 -15.05 -11.31 -5.70
CA THR A 118 -16.40 -11.25 -6.27
C THR A 118 -16.41 -11.28 -7.80
N GLU A 119 -15.28 -10.97 -8.43
CA GLU A 119 -15.17 -10.84 -9.88
C GLU A 119 -15.02 -12.21 -10.52
N LYS A 120 -16.11 -12.68 -11.12
CA LYS A 120 -16.22 -14.05 -11.66
C LYS A 120 -15.13 -14.37 -12.68
N ASN A 121 -14.68 -13.38 -13.47
CA ASN A 121 -13.70 -13.61 -14.54
C ASN A 121 -12.25 -13.73 -14.05
N LEU A 122 -11.95 -13.28 -12.82
CA LEU A 122 -10.58 -13.30 -12.30
C LEU A 122 -10.22 -14.64 -11.65
N HIS A 123 -11.21 -15.34 -11.04
CA HIS A 123 -11.04 -16.64 -10.37
C HIS A 123 -9.85 -16.69 -9.40
N ILE A 124 -9.50 -15.56 -8.75
CA ILE A 124 -8.25 -15.44 -7.95
C ILE A 124 -8.24 -16.42 -6.77
N GLY A 125 -9.36 -16.55 -6.05
CA GLY A 125 -9.48 -17.53 -4.96
C GLY A 125 -9.31 -18.97 -5.44
N GLU A 126 -9.96 -19.33 -6.55
CA GLU A 126 -9.94 -20.70 -7.11
C GLU A 126 -8.57 -21.05 -7.73
N LYS A 127 -7.87 -20.09 -8.33
CA LYS A 127 -6.54 -20.27 -8.93
C LYS A 127 -5.40 -20.21 -7.90
N SER A 128 -5.70 -19.94 -6.63
CA SER A 128 -4.65 -19.83 -5.60
C SER A 128 -3.89 -21.14 -5.38
N SER A 129 -4.56 -22.28 -5.51
CA SER A 129 -3.96 -23.62 -5.39
C SER A 129 -3.26 -24.12 -6.66
N SER A 130 -3.20 -23.31 -7.73
CA SER A 130 -2.60 -23.67 -9.02
C SER A 130 -1.67 -22.59 -9.58
N GLY A 131 -1.15 -21.72 -8.73
CA GLY A 131 -0.16 -20.71 -9.13
C GLY A 131 -0.72 -19.41 -9.70
N GLY A 132 -2.01 -19.10 -9.49
CA GLY A 132 -2.62 -17.80 -9.85
C GLY A 132 -1.97 -16.58 -9.16
N PRO A 133 -2.37 -15.33 -9.45
CA PRO A 133 -1.82 -14.16 -8.77
C PRO A 133 -2.14 -14.20 -7.26
N LEU A 134 -1.10 -14.32 -6.43
CA LEU A 134 -1.22 -14.51 -4.98
C LEU A 134 -0.88 -13.26 -4.16
N GLY A 135 -0.24 -12.25 -4.77
CA GLY A 135 0.26 -11.07 -4.05
C GLY A 135 -0.85 -10.32 -3.32
N GLU A 136 -2.00 -10.12 -3.98
CA GLU A 136 -3.15 -9.45 -3.36
C GLU A 136 -3.75 -10.27 -2.21
N LEU A 137 -3.85 -11.60 -2.36
CA LEU A 137 -4.36 -12.47 -1.29
C LEU A 137 -3.41 -12.47 -0.09
N LEU A 138 -2.10 -12.48 -0.33
CA LEU A 138 -1.07 -12.36 0.69
C LEU A 138 -1.25 -11.06 1.50
N GLN A 139 -1.38 -9.92 0.81
CA GLN A 139 -1.61 -8.62 1.48
C GLN A 139 -2.93 -8.59 2.26
N TRP A 140 -4.01 -9.18 1.75
CA TRP A 140 -5.29 -9.27 2.46
C TRP A 140 -5.19 -10.14 3.71
N SER A 141 -4.54 -11.30 3.63
CA SER A 141 -4.30 -12.19 4.78
C SER A 141 -3.61 -11.46 5.92
N ASP A 142 -2.52 -10.76 5.60
CA ASP A 142 -1.67 -10.11 6.60
C ASP A 142 -2.37 -8.89 7.21
N LEU A 143 -3.14 -8.13 6.41
CA LEU A 143 -3.99 -7.05 6.92
C LEU A 143 -5.04 -7.60 7.88
N ILE A 144 -5.73 -8.68 7.51
CA ILE A 144 -6.74 -9.32 8.37
C ILE A 144 -6.10 -9.80 9.69
N ALA A 145 -4.93 -10.45 9.62
CA ALA A 145 -4.17 -10.88 10.79
C ALA A 145 -3.89 -9.69 11.72
N CYS A 146 -3.30 -8.62 11.19
CA CYS A 146 -2.96 -7.42 11.95
C CYS A 146 -4.20 -6.82 12.65
N LEU A 147 -5.30 -6.61 11.91
CA LEU A 147 -6.49 -5.97 12.47
C LEU A 147 -7.15 -6.82 13.56
N PHE A 148 -7.14 -8.13 13.42
CA PHE A 148 -7.66 -9.06 14.42
C PHE A 148 -6.79 -9.06 15.67
N LEU A 149 -5.47 -9.20 15.52
CA LEU A 149 -4.50 -9.16 16.62
C LEU A 149 -4.55 -7.83 17.38
N LEU A 150 -4.78 -6.73 16.67
CA LEU A 150 -4.98 -5.41 17.27
C LEU A 150 -6.31 -5.29 18.02
N GLY A 151 -7.23 -6.26 17.94
CA GLY A 151 -8.43 -6.29 18.76
C GLY A 151 -9.65 -5.57 18.18
N HIS A 152 -9.66 -5.31 16.87
CA HIS A 152 -10.79 -4.67 16.20
C HIS A 152 -11.92 -5.65 15.91
N ASN A 153 -13.14 -5.13 15.72
CA ASN A 153 -14.28 -5.92 15.25
C ASN A 153 -14.28 -5.93 13.72
N LEU A 154 -14.22 -7.12 13.12
CA LEU A 154 -14.08 -7.29 11.67
C LEU A 154 -15.37 -7.82 11.06
N TYR A 155 -15.86 -7.14 10.02
CA TYR A 155 -17.03 -7.51 9.24
C TYR A 155 -16.58 -7.84 7.82
N ILE A 156 -16.18 -9.09 7.60
CA ILE A 156 -15.48 -9.53 6.39
C ILE A 156 -16.47 -10.10 5.37
N SER A 157 -16.29 -9.74 4.10
CA SER A 157 -17.10 -10.24 2.99
C SER A 157 -16.26 -10.48 1.74
N SER A 158 -16.51 -11.61 1.08
CA SER A 158 -15.96 -11.97 -0.24
C SER A 158 -17.05 -12.06 -1.32
N ASP A 159 -18.29 -11.68 -0.98
CA ASP A 159 -19.45 -11.74 -1.87
C ASP A 159 -20.41 -10.56 -1.57
N LYS A 160 -21.28 -10.25 -2.54
CA LYS A 160 -22.18 -9.09 -2.46
C LYS A 160 -23.30 -9.27 -1.44
N ALA A 161 -23.78 -10.48 -1.21
CA ALA A 161 -24.88 -10.72 -0.28
C ALA A 161 -24.39 -10.52 1.17
N THR A 162 -23.24 -11.09 1.53
CA THR A 162 -22.60 -10.88 2.83
C THR A 162 -22.22 -9.42 3.04
N LEU A 163 -21.70 -8.74 2.00
CA LEU A 163 -21.45 -7.30 2.07
C LEU A 163 -22.71 -6.52 2.46
N LEU A 164 -23.83 -6.76 1.78
CA LEU A 164 -25.07 -6.02 2.05
C LEU A 164 -25.59 -6.28 3.46
N ARG A 165 -25.50 -7.52 3.97
CA ARG A 165 -25.84 -7.83 5.36
C ARG A 165 -25.02 -7.00 6.35
N HIS A 166 -23.70 -6.96 6.18
CA HIS A 166 -22.83 -6.15 7.04
C HIS A 166 -23.14 -4.66 6.94
N VAL A 167 -23.44 -4.15 5.75
CA VAL A 167 -23.83 -2.74 5.55
C VAL A 167 -25.14 -2.43 6.29
N ASP A 168 -26.08 -3.36 6.35
CA ASP A 168 -27.36 -3.18 7.05
C ASP A 168 -27.23 -3.13 8.58
N GLU A 169 -26.12 -3.64 9.13
CA GLU A 169 -25.78 -3.51 10.56
C GLU A 169 -25.33 -2.09 10.94
N PHE A 170 -25.02 -1.23 9.95
CA PHE A 170 -24.58 0.16 10.14
C PHE A 170 -25.55 1.15 9.46
N PRO A 171 -26.78 1.31 9.98
CA PRO A 171 -27.80 2.10 9.31
C PRO A 171 -27.52 3.61 9.40
N ILE A 172 -27.70 4.33 8.28
CA ILE A 172 -27.54 5.78 8.19
C ILE A 172 -28.91 6.43 8.48
N THR A 173 -29.28 6.49 9.75
CA THR A 173 -30.60 7.00 10.18
C THR A 173 -30.59 8.49 10.57
N SER A 174 -29.40 9.07 10.77
CA SER A 174 -29.24 10.42 11.30
C SER A 174 -27.93 11.05 10.83
N PRO A 175 -27.85 12.39 10.67
CA PRO A 175 -26.58 13.06 10.41
C PRO A 175 -25.66 13.06 11.64
N CYS A 176 -26.19 12.88 12.85
CA CYS A 176 -25.40 12.80 14.07
C CYS A 176 -24.81 11.38 14.25
N PRO A 177 -23.61 11.24 14.84
CA PRO A 177 -23.07 9.92 15.19
C PRO A 177 -24.02 9.14 16.12
N PRO A 178 -24.17 7.81 15.93
CA PRO A 178 -25.03 7.00 16.78
C PRO A 178 -24.53 6.99 18.23
N GLN A 179 -25.46 6.98 19.19
CA GLN A 179 -25.14 6.89 20.61
C GLN A 179 -24.64 5.49 21.01
N ASP A 180 -25.17 4.45 20.36
CA ASP A 180 -24.65 3.08 20.50
C ASP A 180 -23.39 2.92 19.64
N SER A 181 -22.25 2.73 20.29
CA SER A 181 -20.95 2.55 19.64
C SER A 181 -20.90 1.30 18.75
N ARG A 182 -21.76 0.30 18.98
CA ARG A 182 -21.84 -0.92 18.15
C ARG A 182 -22.38 -0.63 16.75
N LEU A 183 -23.22 0.39 16.62
CA LEU A 183 -23.80 0.82 15.34
C LEU A 183 -22.92 1.82 14.59
N ARG A 184 -21.77 2.20 15.18
CA ARG A 184 -20.83 3.12 14.56
C ARG A 184 -19.84 2.34 13.69
N LEU A 185 -19.90 2.52 12.38
CA LEU A 185 -18.84 2.10 11.48
C LEU A 185 -17.64 3.04 11.63
N ASP A 186 -16.43 2.51 11.73
CA ASP A 186 -15.20 3.31 11.84
C ASP A 186 -14.41 3.36 10.54
N LEU A 187 -14.24 2.23 9.86
CA LEU A 187 -13.50 2.11 8.60
C LEU A 187 -14.20 1.18 7.61
N ILE A 188 -14.01 1.48 6.32
CA ILE A 188 -14.34 0.59 5.20
C ILE A 188 -13.05 0.30 4.47
N ILE A 189 -12.61 -0.95 4.45
CA ILE A 189 -11.43 -1.37 3.71
C ILE A 189 -11.90 -2.24 2.54
N THR A 190 -11.56 -1.85 1.32
CA THR A 190 -11.92 -2.60 0.12
C THR A 190 -10.86 -2.42 -0.96
N ASP A 191 -10.99 -3.09 -2.09
CA ASP A 191 -10.17 -2.84 -3.29
C ASP A 191 -10.96 -2.00 -4.31
N ILE A 192 -10.30 -1.55 -5.38
CA ILE A 192 -10.95 -0.73 -6.41
C ILE A 192 -12.15 -1.45 -7.06
N ILE A 193 -12.07 -2.79 -7.21
CA ILE A 193 -13.17 -3.60 -7.74
C ILE A 193 -14.35 -3.61 -6.76
N GLY A 194 -14.06 -3.70 -5.47
CA GLY A 194 -15.02 -3.78 -4.38
C GLY A 194 -15.89 -2.54 -4.24
N LEU A 195 -15.39 -1.36 -4.64
CA LEU A 195 -16.23 -0.16 -4.78
C LEU A 195 -17.45 -0.38 -5.69
N ARG A 196 -17.32 -1.25 -6.70
CA ARG A 196 -18.42 -1.59 -7.62
C ARG A 196 -19.49 -2.45 -6.94
N SER A 197 -19.14 -3.21 -5.91
CA SER A 197 -20.09 -4.01 -5.13
C SER A 197 -21.07 -3.14 -4.33
N PHE A 198 -20.69 -1.92 -3.98
CA PHE A 198 -21.56 -0.93 -3.32
C PHE A 198 -22.48 -0.18 -4.29
N LYS A 199 -22.60 -0.58 -5.57
CA LYS A 199 -23.43 0.15 -6.56
C LYS A 199 -24.88 0.35 -6.10
N LYS A 200 -25.46 -0.59 -5.34
CA LYS A 200 -26.82 -0.49 -4.78
C LYS A 200 -26.89 0.35 -3.49
N ARG A 201 -25.76 0.67 -2.87
CA ARG A 201 -25.62 1.41 -1.62
C ARG A 201 -24.61 2.55 -1.77
N ARG A 202 -24.77 3.35 -2.83
CA ARG A 202 -23.88 4.49 -3.12
C ARG A 202 -23.97 5.57 -2.04
N ASP A 203 -25.18 5.78 -1.51
CA ASP A 203 -25.46 6.61 -0.34
C ASP A 203 -24.54 6.27 0.83
N PHE A 204 -24.33 4.97 1.09
CA PHE A 204 -23.47 4.48 2.15
C PHE A 204 -22.00 4.90 1.95
N LEU A 205 -21.46 4.69 0.75
CA LEU A 205 -20.09 5.12 0.44
C LEU A 205 -19.92 6.63 0.45
N VAL A 206 -20.92 7.39 -0.01
CA VAL A 206 -20.87 8.85 0.01
C VAL A 206 -20.84 9.37 1.45
N HIS A 207 -21.70 8.82 2.32
CA HIS A 207 -21.74 9.17 3.74
C HIS A 207 -20.43 8.81 4.46
N HIS A 208 -19.83 7.67 4.11
CA HIS A 208 -18.58 7.18 4.71
C HIS A 208 -17.33 7.48 3.89
N LYS A 209 -17.36 8.45 2.96
CA LYS A 209 -16.29 8.65 1.96
C LYS A 209 -14.90 8.77 2.57
N CYS A 210 -14.75 9.49 3.68
CA CYS A 210 -13.46 9.69 4.38
C CYS A 210 -12.96 8.45 5.14
N ARG A 211 -13.82 7.46 5.37
CA ARG A 211 -13.54 6.21 6.10
C ARG A 211 -13.10 5.08 5.17
N ILE A 212 -13.18 5.28 3.86
CA ILE A 212 -12.76 4.31 2.86
C ILE A 212 -11.24 4.21 2.87
N ARG A 213 -10.71 2.99 2.76
CA ARG A 213 -9.31 2.68 2.48
C ARG A 213 -9.31 1.67 1.32
N LEU A 214 -8.59 1.99 0.26
CA LEU A 214 -8.50 1.21 -0.96
C LEU A 214 -7.18 0.46 -1.00
N VAL A 215 -7.22 -0.86 -0.92
CA VAL A 215 -6.05 -1.70 -1.23
C VAL A 215 -5.83 -1.62 -2.75
N ASP A 216 -4.72 -0.98 -3.14
CA ASP A 216 -4.38 -0.60 -4.51
C ASP A 216 -2.88 -0.81 -4.73
N SER A 217 -2.51 -2.01 -5.20
CA SER A 217 -1.13 -2.50 -5.19
C SER A 217 -0.13 -1.55 -5.83
N PHE A 218 -0.48 -0.97 -7.00
CA PHE A 218 0.40 -0.11 -7.80
C PHE A 218 0.28 1.37 -7.47
N GLY A 219 -0.70 1.75 -6.64
CA GLY A 219 -0.97 3.12 -6.26
C GLY A 219 -1.65 3.96 -7.33
N THR A 220 -2.10 5.13 -6.89
CA THR A 220 -2.87 6.08 -7.68
C THR A 220 -2.27 7.47 -7.53
N HIS A 221 -1.91 8.12 -8.65
CA HIS A 221 -1.47 9.51 -8.66
C HIS A 221 -2.65 10.50 -8.77
N VAL A 222 -2.40 11.76 -8.41
CA VAL A 222 -3.42 12.80 -8.31
C VAL A 222 -4.19 13.04 -9.61
N GLU A 223 -3.50 12.95 -10.74
CA GLU A 223 -4.02 13.17 -12.09
C GLU A 223 -5.15 12.20 -12.42
N PHE A 224 -5.09 10.98 -11.86
CA PHE A 224 -6.08 9.93 -12.07
C PHE A 224 -7.16 9.90 -11.01
N ASN A 225 -7.00 10.59 -9.89
CA ASN A 225 -7.93 10.52 -8.76
C ASN A 225 -8.91 11.70 -8.73
N TYR A 226 -8.42 12.94 -8.84
CA TYR A 226 -9.27 14.12 -8.67
C TYR A 226 -10.26 14.24 -9.83
N ARG A 227 -11.56 14.09 -9.52
CA ARG A 227 -12.60 13.83 -10.52
C ARG A 227 -12.73 14.89 -11.61
N VAL A 228 -12.56 16.18 -11.26
CA VAL A 228 -12.65 17.28 -12.25
C VAL A 228 -11.49 17.20 -13.23
N TYR A 229 -10.25 17.11 -12.71
CA TYR A 229 -9.05 16.97 -13.54
C TYR A 229 -9.08 15.69 -14.37
N PHE A 230 -9.38 14.55 -13.74
CA PHE A 230 -9.49 13.26 -14.41
C PHE A 230 -10.49 13.25 -15.56
N ASN A 231 -11.65 13.88 -15.39
CA ASN A 231 -12.66 13.97 -16.44
C ASN A 231 -12.23 14.92 -17.58
N ALA A 232 -11.54 16.02 -17.26
CA ALA A 232 -11.05 16.97 -18.26
C ALA A 232 -9.93 16.39 -19.13
N HIS A 233 -9.10 15.50 -18.58
CA HIS A 233 -7.94 14.91 -19.25
C HIS A 233 -8.18 13.45 -19.68
N GLN A 234 -9.44 13.03 -19.86
CA GLN A 234 -9.77 11.64 -20.25
C GLN A 234 -9.06 11.20 -21.53
N SER A 235 -8.90 12.08 -22.52
CA SER A 235 -8.21 11.77 -23.77
C SER A 235 -6.73 11.45 -23.58
N GLU A 236 -6.07 12.06 -22.59
CA GLU A 236 -4.67 11.79 -22.24
C GLU A 236 -4.53 10.50 -21.43
N PHE A 237 -5.59 10.10 -20.74
CA PHE A 237 -5.61 8.88 -19.93
C PHE A 237 -6.19 7.67 -20.64
N ALA A 238 -6.87 7.87 -21.76
CA ALA A 238 -7.44 6.82 -22.58
C ALA A 238 -6.36 6.02 -23.32
N MET A 239 -6.70 4.79 -23.67
CA MET A 239 -5.88 3.96 -24.56
C MET A 239 -5.77 4.68 -25.92
N LYS A 240 -4.56 4.80 -26.48
CA LYS A 240 -4.40 5.33 -27.86
C LYS A 240 -5.35 4.58 -28.80
N GLY A 241 -6.29 5.31 -29.41
CA GLY A 241 -7.28 4.75 -30.34
C GLY A 241 -8.59 4.24 -29.70
N THR A 242 -8.80 4.37 -28.39
CA THR A 242 -10.08 4.01 -27.74
C THR A 242 -10.76 5.22 -27.08
N LYS A 243 -12.09 5.26 -27.13
CA LYS A 243 -12.92 6.22 -26.36
C LYS A 243 -13.23 5.71 -24.94
N GLN A 244 -12.58 4.63 -24.49
CA GLN A 244 -12.89 4.01 -23.20
C GLN A 244 -12.25 4.78 -22.05
N LYS A 245 -13.07 5.07 -21.05
CA LYS A 245 -12.67 5.69 -19.79
C LYS A 245 -11.74 4.74 -19.01
N ASN A 246 -10.66 5.29 -18.45
CA ASN A 246 -9.79 4.53 -17.55
C ASN A 246 -10.64 3.93 -16.40
N PRO A 247 -10.60 2.60 -16.19
CA PRO A 247 -11.53 1.90 -15.30
C PRO A 247 -11.11 1.88 -13.82
N TRP A 248 -9.93 2.44 -13.50
CA TRP A 248 -9.28 2.38 -12.18
C TRP A 248 -9.23 3.74 -11.46
N GLY A 249 -9.41 4.85 -12.19
CA GLY A 249 -9.35 6.22 -11.64
C GLY A 249 -10.72 6.89 -11.43
N GLY A 250 -10.67 8.14 -10.97
CA GLY A 250 -11.80 9.06 -10.90
C GLY A 250 -12.67 8.94 -9.66
N HIS A 251 -12.15 8.30 -8.60
CA HIS A 251 -12.88 8.08 -7.35
C HIS A 251 -13.00 9.35 -6.49
N GLY A 252 -12.07 10.30 -6.64
CA GLY A 252 -12.08 11.58 -5.92
C GLY A 252 -11.94 11.41 -4.41
N LEU A 253 -11.19 10.40 -3.96
CA LEU A 253 -10.81 10.19 -2.57
C LEU A 253 -9.60 11.07 -2.21
N GLN A 254 -9.21 11.15 -0.94
CA GLN A 254 -7.87 11.64 -0.62
C GLN A 254 -6.84 10.58 -1.04
N LEU A 255 -5.67 10.97 -1.56
CA LEU A 255 -4.69 10.01 -2.08
C LEU A 255 -4.17 9.05 -1.00
N LEU A 256 -4.05 9.51 0.24
CA LEU A 256 -3.71 8.70 1.42
C LEU A 256 -4.72 7.60 1.77
N GLN A 257 -5.91 7.61 1.15
CA GLN A 257 -6.87 6.51 1.27
C GLN A 257 -6.49 5.30 0.41
N HIS A 258 -5.59 5.43 -0.56
CA HIS A 258 -5.09 4.32 -1.36
C HIS A 258 -3.89 3.69 -0.64
N TRP A 259 -3.84 2.37 -0.58
CA TRP A 259 -2.92 1.58 0.22
C TRP A 259 -2.13 0.63 -0.68
N THR A 260 -0.82 0.87 -0.80
CA THR A 260 0.03 0.24 -1.80
C THR A 260 0.72 -1.03 -1.31
N PHE A 261 1.22 -1.83 -2.26
CA PHE A 261 1.96 -3.07 -2.01
C PHE A 261 3.43 -2.81 -1.64
N PHE A 262 4.05 -1.78 -2.21
CA PHE A 262 5.39 -1.29 -1.85
C PHE A 262 5.35 0.23 -1.58
N PRO A 263 6.34 0.81 -0.88
CA PRO A 263 6.42 2.26 -0.61
C PRO A 263 6.96 3.04 -1.82
N HIS A 264 6.29 2.91 -2.97
CA HIS A 264 6.71 3.50 -4.26
C HIS A 264 5.89 4.74 -4.67
N THR A 265 4.85 5.10 -3.90
CA THR A 265 3.99 6.26 -4.19
C THR A 265 3.72 7.02 -2.89
N PRO A 266 4.52 8.05 -2.55
CA PRO A 266 4.39 8.79 -1.29
C PRO A 266 3.06 9.55 -1.13
N ASP A 267 2.33 9.76 -2.23
CA ASP A 267 0.97 10.29 -2.20
C ASP A 267 -0.05 9.34 -1.54
N ASN A 268 0.27 8.05 -1.50
CA ASN A 268 -0.58 6.98 -0.98
C ASN A 268 -0.08 6.50 0.39
N GLY A 269 -0.93 5.77 1.12
CA GLY A 269 -0.49 5.03 2.30
C GLY A 269 0.26 3.77 1.86
N PHE A 270 1.39 3.47 2.50
CA PHE A 270 2.07 2.19 2.28
C PHE A 270 1.49 1.13 3.23
N LEU A 271 0.79 0.11 2.70
CA LEU A 271 0.28 -1.01 3.51
C LEU A 271 1.31 -2.14 3.59
N GLY A 272 1.81 -2.59 2.45
CA GLY A 272 2.78 -3.68 2.38
C GLY A 272 2.20 -5.03 2.77
N PHE A 273 3.09 -5.91 3.22
CA PHE A 273 2.82 -7.27 3.64
C PHE A 273 3.93 -7.75 4.58
N ALA A 274 3.82 -8.97 5.10
CA ALA A 274 4.82 -9.58 5.97
C ALA A 274 5.54 -10.76 5.32
N ILE A 275 6.86 -10.74 5.42
CA ILE A 275 7.74 -11.89 5.17
C ILE A 275 8.05 -12.52 6.53
N HIS A 276 7.62 -13.77 6.68
CA HIS A 276 7.86 -14.55 7.88
C HIS A 276 9.20 -15.27 7.75
N SER A 277 10.02 -15.20 8.80
CA SER A 277 11.17 -16.09 8.93
C SER A 277 10.68 -17.54 9.00
N SER A 278 11.40 -18.43 8.34
CA SER A 278 11.09 -19.85 8.33
C SER A 278 12.32 -20.65 8.69
N ASP A 279 12.15 -21.59 9.63
CA ASP A 279 13.21 -22.52 10.03
C ASP A 279 13.21 -23.79 9.16
N VAL A 280 12.49 -23.80 8.04
CA VAL A 280 12.41 -24.95 7.14
C VAL A 280 13.79 -25.39 6.68
N GLU A 281 14.05 -26.68 6.74
CA GLU A 281 15.29 -27.24 6.22
C GLU A 281 15.40 -27.03 4.71
N PRO A 282 16.61 -26.79 4.19
CA PRO A 282 16.80 -26.67 2.75
C PRO A 282 16.48 -28.00 2.08
N MET A 283 15.89 -27.93 0.89
CA MET A 283 15.60 -29.09 0.06
C MET A 283 16.89 -29.80 -0.38
N PHE A 284 17.98 -29.03 -0.51
CA PHE A 284 19.35 -29.52 -0.66
C PHE A 284 20.35 -28.47 -0.14
N GLU A 285 21.47 -28.92 0.40
CA GLU A 285 22.49 -28.01 0.95
C GLU A 285 23.20 -27.22 -0.16
N ARG A 286 23.43 -25.92 0.09
CA ARG A 286 24.17 -25.08 -0.87
C ARG A 286 25.60 -25.61 -1.04
N GLY A 287 26.00 -25.84 -2.30
CA GLY A 287 27.31 -26.39 -2.63
C GLY A 287 27.40 -27.93 -2.52
N SER A 288 26.30 -28.63 -2.21
CA SER A 288 26.25 -30.09 -2.31
C SER A 288 26.27 -30.61 -3.75
N HIS A 289 25.81 -29.80 -4.70
CA HIS A 289 25.79 -30.12 -6.12
C HIS A 289 27.06 -29.62 -6.83
N LYS A 290 27.31 -30.16 -8.04
CA LYS A 290 28.50 -29.82 -8.86
C LYS A 290 28.53 -28.35 -9.29
N LEU A 291 27.36 -27.78 -9.55
CA LEU A 291 27.18 -26.36 -9.89
C LEU A 291 26.34 -25.69 -8.81
N PRO A 292 26.53 -24.38 -8.55
CA PRO A 292 25.64 -23.64 -7.69
C PRO A 292 24.23 -23.58 -8.30
N ALA A 293 23.20 -23.46 -7.47
CA ALA A 293 21.81 -23.51 -7.90
C ALA A 293 21.23 -22.11 -8.11
N SER A 294 20.46 -21.96 -9.19
CA SER A 294 19.66 -20.77 -9.47
C SER A 294 18.18 -21.13 -9.55
N LEU A 295 17.31 -20.30 -9.00
CA LEU A 295 15.86 -20.42 -9.20
C LEU A 295 15.34 -19.26 -10.03
N VAL A 296 14.65 -19.57 -11.12
CA VAL A 296 14.08 -18.56 -12.02
C VAL A 296 12.73 -18.08 -11.52
N TYR A 297 12.55 -16.76 -11.48
CA TYR A 297 11.32 -16.10 -11.11
C TYR A 297 10.37 -15.98 -12.31
N GLY A 298 9.57 -17.03 -12.51
CA GLY A 298 8.51 -17.06 -13.52
C GLY A 298 7.73 -18.36 -13.42
N LYS A 299 6.46 -18.29 -13.03
CA LYS A 299 5.65 -19.48 -12.68
C LYS A 299 4.71 -19.98 -13.78
N GLU A 300 4.61 -19.22 -14.87
CA GLU A 300 3.81 -19.55 -16.05
C GLU A 300 4.69 -19.41 -17.29
N ARG A 301 4.48 -20.27 -18.29
CA ARG A 301 5.31 -20.36 -19.50
C ARG A 301 5.47 -19.02 -20.22
N TYR A 302 4.41 -18.21 -20.29
CA TYR A 302 4.49 -16.92 -20.98
C TYR A 302 5.46 -15.94 -20.31
N MET A 303 5.72 -16.08 -19.00
CA MET A 303 6.68 -15.23 -18.27
C MET A 303 8.13 -15.50 -18.69
N TRP A 304 8.37 -16.64 -19.32
CA TRP A 304 9.67 -17.03 -19.88
C TRP A 304 9.83 -16.61 -21.34
N SER A 305 8.82 -15.97 -21.95
CA SER A 305 8.98 -15.42 -23.30
C SER A 305 10.14 -14.44 -23.35
N GLU A 306 10.92 -14.50 -24.44
CA GLU A 306 12.07 -13.61 -24.69
C GLU A 306 13.26 -13.77 -23.72
N SER A 307 13.26 -14.77 -22.81
CA SER A 307 14.35 -14.98 -21.85
C SER A 307 15.42 -15.99 -22.28
N ALA A 308 15.34 -16.55 -23.49
CA ALA A 308 16.18 -17.67 -23.94
C ALA A 308 17.68 -17.43 -23.71
N LYS A 309 18.18 -16.24 -24.07
CA LYS A 309 19.59 -15.85 -23.87
C LYS A 309 20.02 -15.88 -22.40
N MET A 310 19.18 -15.35 -21.51
CA MET A 310 19.46 -15.38 -20.07
C MET A 310 19.50 -16.82 -19.55
N ILE A 311 18.56 -17.67 -19.97
CA ILE A 311 18.53 -19.07 -19.57
C ILE A 311 19.76 -19.82 -20.07
N ASP A 312 20.23 -19.55 -21.29
CA ASP A 312 21.47 -20.15 -21.81
C ASP A 312 22.71 -19.71 -21.03
N ILE A 313 22.79 -18.45 -20.59
CA ILE A 313 23.85 -17.98 -19.70
C ILE A 313 23.78 -18.71 -18.35
N LEU A 314 22.59 -18.85 -17.76
CA LEU A 314 22.41 -19.55 -16.49
C LEU A 314 22.83 -21.01 -16.60
N ARG A 315 22.39 -21.75 -17.63
CA ARG A 315 22.78 -23.16 -17.86
C ARG A 315 24.28 -23.38 -17.92
N ASN A 316 25.04 -22.39 -18.38
CA ASN A 316 26.50 -22.46 -18.44
C ASN A 316 27.19 -22.19 -17.09
N LEU A 317 26.47 -21.66 -16.10
CA LEU A 317 27.02 -21.20 -14.81
C LEU A 317 26.41 -21.92 -13.59
N THR A 318 25.17 -22.41 -13.71
CA THR A 318 24.36 -22.88 -12.59
C THR A 318 23.54 -24.12 -12.97
N GLU A 319 23.10 -24.85 -11.94
CA GLU A 319 21.94 -25.74 -12.07
C GLU A 319 20.67 -24.88 -12.04
N VAL A 320 19.84 -24.96 -13.08
CA VAL A 320 18.68 -24.07 -13.27
C VAL A 320 17.41 -24.75 -12.77
N HIS A 321 16.81 -24.19 -11.72
CA HIS A 321 15.56 -24.63 -11.12
C HIS A 321 14.41 -23.70 -11.54
N ALA A 322 13.20 -24.25 -11.60
CA ALA A 322 11.99 -23.52 -11.90
C ALA A 322 10.77 -24.09 -11.15
N THR A 323 9.71 -23.29 -11.06
CA THR A 323 8.42 -23.70 -10.47
C THR A 323 7.28 -23.33 -11.41
N VAL A 324 7.33 -23.86 -12.64
CA VAL A 324 6.37 -23.54 -13.71
C VAL A 324 5.20 -24.51 -13.69
N ALA A 325 3.99 -23.99 -13.48
CA ALA A 325 2.80 -24.81 -13.26
C ALA A 325 2.17 -25.36 -14.55
N ASP A 326 2.35 -24.68 -15.69
CA ASP A 326 1.68 -24.96 -16.97
C ASP A 326 2.59 -25.65 -18.01
N VAL A 327 3.64 -26.34 -17.55
CA VAL A 327 4.58 -27.09 -18.40
C VAL A 327 4.59 -28.57 -18.00
N ASN A 328 3.90 -29.38 -18.81
CA ASN A 328 4.04 -30.83 -18.81
C ASN A 328 5.13 -31.16 -19.83
N GLU A 329 6.35 -31.44 -19.37
CA GLU A 329 7.55 -31.65 -20.18
C GLU A 329 7.27 -32.46 -21.46
N THR A 330 7.71 -31.96 -22.63
CA THR A 330 8.17 -32.84 -23.74
C THR A 330 8.81 -32.15 -24.95
N ASN A 331 8.65 -30.85 -25.24
CA ASN A 331 9.19 -30.30 -26.52
C ASN A 331 9.63 -28.82 -26.52
N SER A 332 9.88 -28.20 -25.38
CA SER A 332 10.35 -26.80 -25.35
C SER A 332 11.85 -26.72 -25.07
N LEU A 333 12.64 -26.28 -26.06
CA LEU A 333 14.07 -25.99 -25.92
C LEU A 333 14.38 -25.04 -24.74
N MET A 334 13.43 -24.18 -24.37
CA MET A 334 13.52 -23.26 -23.24
C MET A 334 13.60 -23.96 -21.88
N PHE A 335 12.98 -25.14 -21.73
CA PHE A 335 12.97 -25.90 -20.48
C PHE A 335 13.90 -27.12 -20.51
N SER A 336 14.64 -27.33 -21.60
CA SER A 336 15.68 -28.37 -21.66
C SER A 336 16.73 -28.13 -20.56
N ASN A 337 17.11 -29.17 -19.81
CA ASN A 337 18.06 -29.09 -18.69
C ASN A 337 17.68 -28.05 -17.61
N VAL A 338 16.38 -27.75 -17.46
CA VAL A 338 15.83 -26.99 -16.35
C VAL A 338 15.09 -27.96 -15.43
N ILE A 339 15.42 -27.96 -14.14
CA ILE A 339 14.76 -28.79 -13.14
C ILE A 339 13.46 -28.08 -12.73
N ASN A 340 12.35 -28.48 -13.33
CA ASN A 340 11.04 -27.91 -12.99
C ASN A 340 10.40 -28.67 -11.82
N HIS A 341 10.17 -27.97 -10.71
CA HIS A 341 9.52 -28.51 -9.50
C HIS A 341 7.99 -28.43 -9.59
N GLY A 342 7.44 -27.81 -10.64
CA GLY A 342 6.01 -27.59 -10.76
C GLY A 342 5.47 -26.61 -9.72
N PHE A 343 4.23 -26.82 -9.28
CA PHE A 343 3.65 -26.06 -8.19
C PHE A 343 4.16 -26.58 -6.85
N LEU A 344 4.70 -25.68 -6.02
CA LEU A 344 5.16 -25.95 -4.66
C LEU A 344 4.26 -25.24 -3.65
N ASN A 345 3.99 -25.90 -2.52
CA ASN A 345 3.34 -25.26 -1.39
C ASN A 345 4.30 -24.31 -0.65
N SER A 346 3.78 -23.53 0.31
CA SER A 346 4.56 -22.52 1.05
C SER A 346 5.80 -23.07 1.76
N THR A 347 5.76 -24.29 2.28
CA THR A 347 6.88 -24.92 2.97
C THR A 347 7.95 -25.40 1.97
N GLU A 348 7.51 -26.01 0.87
CA GLU A 348 8.38 -26.52 -0.19
C GLU A 348 9.10 -25.37 -0.92
N ILE A 349 8.40 -24.28 -1.23
CA ILE A 349 9.04 -23.13 -1.88
C ILE A 349 10.06 -22.46 -0.95
N ALA A 350 9.76 -22.33 0.35
CA ALA A 350 10.71 -21.79 1.32
C ALA A 350 11.95 -22.69 1.45
N SER A 351 11.76 -24.02 1.46
CA SER A 351 12.83 -25.02 1.44
C SER A 351 13.71 -24.90 0.19
N LEU A 352 13.10 -24.72 -1.00
CA LEU A 352 13.82 -24.50 -2.25
C LEU A 352 14.57 -23.15 -2.26
N LEU A 353 13.96 -22.06 -1.78
CA LEU A 353 14.60 -20.74 -1.67
C LEU A 353 15.82 -20.77 -0.75
N ARG A 354 15.77 -21.56 0.34
CA ARG A 354 16.93 -21.78 1.21
C ARG A 354 18.06 -22.57 0.52
N SER A 355 17.72 -23.39 -0.47
CA SER A 355 18.66 -24.26 -1.18
C SER A 355 19.43 -23.57 -2.31
N VAL A 356 18.86 -22.52 -2.90
CA VAL A 356 19.42 -21.86 -4.10
C VAL A 356 20.36 -20.71 -3.74
N ASN A 357 21.38 -20.47 -4.57
CA ASN A 357 22.34 -19.37 -4.39
C ASN A 357 21.76 -18.04 -4.89
N ILE A 358 21.11 -18.07 -6.05
CA ILE A 358 20.55 -16.87 -6.69
C ILE A 358 19.09 -17.10 -7.10
N PHE A 359 18.30 -16.03 -6.99
CA PHE A 359 16.94 -15.96 -7.51
C PHE A 359 16.93 -14.99 -8.70
N VAL A 360 16.45 -15.42 -9.86
CA VAL A 360 16.69 -14.71 -11.12
C VAL A 360 15.41 -14.17 -11.72
N GLY A 361 15.28 -12.84 -11.74
CA GLY A 361 14.18 -12.14 -12.40
C GLY A 361 14.24 -12.24 -13.92
N LEU A 362 13.09 -12.44 -14.57
CA LEU A 362 12.94 -12.42 -16.04
C LEU A 362 12.39 -11.10 -16.59
N GLY A 363 12.12 -10.11 -15.72
CA GLY A 363 11.53 -8.83 -16.09
C GLY A 363 10.01 -8.77 -15.88
N PHE A 364 9.37 -9.91 -15.60
CA PHE A 364 7.97 -10.02 -15.20
C PHE A 364 7.79 -11.24 -14.29
N PRO A 365 6.92 -11.21 -13.26
CA PRO A 365 6.02 -10.11 -12.87
C PRO A 365 6.73 -8.93 -12.17
N PHE A 366 6.09 -7.76 -12.21
CA PHE A 366 6.60 -6.53 -11.60
C PHE A 366 6.26 -6.45 -10.11
N GLU A 367 7.21 -6.04 -9.28
CA GLU A 367 7.01 -5.74 -7.84
C GLU A 367 6.18 -6.82 -7.11
N GLY A 368 6.59 -8.09 -7.26
CA GLY A 368 6.02 -9.20 -6.49
C GLY A 368 6.75 -9.43 -5.14
N PRO A 369 6.19 -10.26 -4.26
CA PRO A 369 6.79 -10.57 -2.96
C PRO A 369 7.97 -11.57 -3.05
N ALA A 370 7.98 -12.45 -4.05
CA ALA A 370 8.93 -13.57 -4.13
C ALA A 370 10.41 -13.18 -4.09
N PRO A 371 10.86 -12.06 -4.71
CA PRO A 371 12.25 -11.63 -4.56
C PRO A 371 12.63 -11.26 -3.10
N LEU A 372 11.70 -10.70 -2.31
CA LEU A 372 11.94 -10.47 -0.88
C LEU A 372 11.99 -11.79 -0.10
N GLU A 373 11.12 -12.75 -0.43
CA GLU A 373 11.15 -14.10 0.16
C GLU A 373 12.49 -14.78 -0.14
N ALA A 374 13.03 -14.64 -1.35
CA ALA A 374 14.34 -15.19 -1.71
C ALA A 374 15.47 -14.58 -0.88
N ILE A 375 15.50 -13.26 -0.72
CA ILE A 375 16.48 -12.55 0.10
C ILE A 375 16.35 -12.96 1.59
N ALA A 376 15.13 -13.15 2.07
CA ALA A 376 14.83 -13.62 3.42
C ALA A 376 15.32 -15.04 3.71
N HIS A 377 15.55 -15.85 2.66
CA HIS A 377 16.17 -17.18 2.76
C HIS A 377 17.64 -17.17 2.30
N GLY A 378 18.23 -15.97 2.13
CA GLY A 378 19.65 -15.78 1.85
C GLY A 378 20.07 -16.01 0.40
N ALA A 379 19.13 -16.04 -0.55
CA ALA A 379 19.46 -16.04 -1.98
C ALA A 379 19.69 -14.60 -2.46
N VAL A 380 20.62 -14.41 -3.41
CA VAL A 380 20.85 -13.09 -4.04
C VAL A 380 19.88 -12.91 -5.21
N PHE A 381 19.21 -11.76 -5.28
CA PHE A 381 18.28 -11.47 -6.37
C PHE A 381 19.00 -10.81 -7.56
N ILE A 382 18.91 -11.43 -8.75
CA ILE A 382 19.27 -10.80 -10.02
C ILE A 382 18.02 -10.05 -10.53
N ASN A 383 18.09 -8.72 -10.50
CA ASN A 383 16.98 -7.82 -10.81
C ASN A 383 17.17 -7.20 -12.21
N PRO A 384 16.34 -7.53 -13.20
CA PRO A 384 16.43 -6.93 -14.53
C PRO A 384 16.24 -5.41 -14.48
N LYS A 385 17.23 -4.67 -14.99
CA LYS A 385 17.17 -3.22 -15.22
C LYS A 385 16.33 -2.92 -16.46
N PHE A 386 15.59 -1.82 -16.44
CA PHE A 386 14.84 -1.33 -17.60
C PHE A 386 15.41 0.02 -18.05
N ASP A 387 15.90 0.05 -19.28
CA ASP A 387 16.38 1.25 -19.94
C ASP A 387 15.86 1.29 -21.40
N PRO A 388 14.89 2.17 -21.72
CA PRO A 388 14.27 3.15 -20.84
C PRO A 388 13.39 2.49 -19.75
N PRO A 389 13.10 3.19 -18.64
CA PRO A 389 12.17 2.73 -17.61
C PRO A 389 10.80 2.34 -18.17
N LYS A 390 10.19 1.28 -17.63
CA LYS A 390 8.84 0.85 -18.05
C LYS A 390 7.76 1.68 -17.38
N SER A 391 6.75 2.09 -18.13
CA SER A 391 5.61 2.86 -17.62
C SER A 391 4.36 2.63 -18.45
N ARG A 392 3.26 3.30 -18.10
CA ARG A 392 2.02 3.24 -18.89
C ARG A 392 2.20 3.73 -20.34
N LEU A 393 3.23 4.52 -20.61
CA LEU A 393 3.48 5.12 -21.93
C LEU A 393 4.10 4.11 -22.91
N ASN A 394 4.85 3.12 -22.42
CA ASN A 394 5.62 2.21 -23.26
C ASN A 394 5.35 0.71 -22.98
N THR A 395 4.61 0.37 -21.93
CA THR A 395 4.40 -1.03 -21.51
C THR A 395 2.91 -1.36 -21.39
N VAL A 396 2.47 -2.41 -22.11
CA VAL A 396 1.05 -2.81 -22.19
C VAL A 396 0.42 -3.06 -20.82
N PHE A 397 1.14 -3.77 -19.92
CA PHE A 397 0.66 -4.09 -18.57
C PHE A 397 0.32 -2.86 -17.73
N PHE A 398 1.02 -1.74 -17.93
CA PHE A 398 0.84 -0.51 -17.16
C PHE A 398 -0.16 0.46 -17.79
N ARG A 399 -0.58 0.23 -19.05
CA ARG A 399 -1.30 1.20 -19.87
C ARG A 399 -2.52 1.82 -19.19
N ASP A 400 -3.29 0.99 -18.49
CA ASP A 400 -4.53 1.42 -17.84
C ASP A 400 -4.34 1.78 -16.35
N LYS A 401 -3.16 1.54 -15.76
CA LYS A 401 -2.96 1.82 -14.33
C LYS A 401 -3.03 3.32 -14.04
N PRO A 402 -3.60 3.72 -12.89
CA PRO A 402 -3.85 5.13 -12.55
C PRO A 402 -2.60 5.82 -11.98
N THR A 403 -1.44 5.63 -12.61
CA THR A 403 -0.16 6.19 -12.16
C THR A 403 0.74 6.53 -13.35
N LEU A 404 1.50 7.62 -13.22
CA LEU A 404 2.58 8.00 -14.16
C LEU A 404 3.94 7.42 -13.77
N ARG A 405 4.00 6.58 -12.74
CA ARG A 405 5.25 6.03 -12.21
C ARG A 405 6.02 5.23 -13.26
N GLU A 406 7.33 5.40 -13.22
CA GLU A 406 8.30 4.72 -14.06
C GLU A 406 9.01 3.63 -13.25
N PHE A 407 9.17 2.45 -13.85
CA PHE A 407 9.86 1.30 -13.28
C PHE A 407 11.25 1.22 -13.88
N THR A 408 12.27 1.49 -13.07
CA THR A 408 13.69 1.41 -13.43
C THR A 408 14.21 -0.03 -13.48
N SER A 409 13.50 -0.96 -12.86
CA SER A 409 13.83 -2.39 -12.82
C SER A 409 12.59 -3.24 -12.55
N GLN A 410 12.73 -4.57 -12.55
CA GLN A 410 11.62 -5.50 -12.26
C GLN A 410 11.05 -5.27 -10.85
N SER A 411 11.91 -4.92 -9.88
CA SER A 411 11.51 -4.51 -8.54
C SER A 411 12.28 -3.25 -8.09
N PRO A 412 11.77 -2.04 -8.40
CA PRO A 412 12.44 -0.78 -8.06
C PRO A 412 12.67 -0.58 -6.55
N TYR A 413 11.78 -1.10 -5.70
CA TYR A 413 12.00 -1.08 -4.25
C TYR A 413 13.29 -1.82 -3.86
N LEU A 414 13.55 -2.98 -4.48
CA LEU A 414 14.70 -3.82 -4.16
C LEU A 414 16.00 -3.33 -4.76
N GLU A 415 15.94 -2.50 -5.81
CA GLU A 415 17.10 -1.78 -6.31
C GLU A 415 17.80 -0.97 -5.21
N ARG A 416 17.03 -0.43 -4.25
CA ARG A 416 17.55 0.33 -3.11
C ARG A 416 18.32 -0.52 -2.09
N LEU A 417 18.03 -1.83 -2.01
CA LEU A 417 18.78 -2.73 -1.13
C LEU A 417 20.20 -2.94 -1.67
N GLY A 418 20.35 -2.97 -2.99
CA GLY A 418 21.63 -3.11 -3.67
C GLY A 418 22.44 -4.34 -3.24
N LYS A 419 23.73 -4.33 -3.55
CA LYS A 419 24.66 -5.39 -3.14
C LYS A 419 24.83 -5.41 -1.61
N PRO A 420 25.02 -6.59 -1.00
CA PRO A 420 25.20 -7.91 -1.62
C PRO A 420 23.90 -8.64 -1.97
N TYR A 421 22.73 -8.07 -1.64
CA TYR A 421 21.43 -8.75 -1.74
C TYR A 421 20.82 -8.74 -3.14
N VAL A 422 21.05 -7.67 -3.89
CA VAL A 422 20.41 -7.40 -5.17
C VAL A 422 21.43 -6.90 -6.18
N TYR A 423 21.47 -7.56 -7.33
CA TYR A 423 22.24 -7.14 -8.50
C TYR A 423 21.26 -6.66 -9.58
N THR A 424 21.14 -5.34 -9.74
CA THR A 424 20.33 -4.74 -10.81
C THR A 424 21.16 -4.61 -12.09
N VAL A 425 20.78 -5.33 -13.14
CA VAL A 425 21.60 -5.48 -14.36
C VAL A 425 20.76 -5.44 -15.63
N ASP A 426 21.28 -4.83 -16.69
CA ASP A 426 20.67 -4.90 -18.02
C ASP A 426 20.84 -6.32 -18.57
N THR A 427 19.72 -6.99 -18.82
CA THR A 427 19.69 -8.37 -19.26
C THR A 427 20.05 -8.54 -20.74
N ASN A 428 20.10 -7.44 -21.50
CA ASN A 428 20.54 -7.45 -22.90
C ASN A 428 22.07 -7.36 -23.05
N ASP A 429 22.77 -6.86 -22.02
CA ASP A 429 24.22 -6.88 -21.94
C ASP A 429 24.69 -8.23 -21.38
N GLU A 430 24.99 -9.16 -22.29
CA GLU A 430 25.37 -10.53 -21.93
C GLU A 430 26.65 -10.58 -21.07
N ALA A 431 27.60 -9.67 -21.28
CA ALA A 431 28.83 -9.61 -20.50
C ALA A 431 28.55 -9.13 -19.07
N ALA A 432 27.82 -8.01 -18.93
CA ALA A 432 27.44 -7.48 -17.63
C ALA A 432 26.56 -8.46 -16.85
N LEU A 433 25.62 -9.14 -17.51
CA LEU A 433 24.77 -10.16 -16.89
C LEU A 433 25.61 -11.35 -16.38
N LYS A 434 26.54 -11.85 -17.21
CA LYS A 434 27.44 -12.95 -16.82
C LYS A 434 28.31 -12.59 -15.62
N ASP A 435 28.84 -11.38 -15.59
CA ASP A 435 29.68 -10.90 -14.49
C ASP A 435 28.87 -10.64 -13.21
N ALA A 436 27.64 -10.12 -13.34
CA ALA A 436 26.72 -9.97 -12.23
C ALA A 436 26.34 -11.33 -11.61
N ILE A 437 26.01 -12.33 -12.44
CA ILE A 437 25.70 -13.69 -11.98
C ILE A 437 26.90 -14.30 -11.26
N LYS A 438 28.10 -14.25 -11.86
CA LYS A 438 29.32 -14.77 -11.21
C LYS A 438 29.62 -14.08 -9.88
N SER A 439 29.42 -12.77 -9.81
CA SER A 439 29.62 -12.01 -8.57
C SER A 439 28.61 -12.44 -7.51
N ALA A 440 27.32 -12.49 -7.86
CA ALA A 440 26.24 -12.91 -6.98
C ALA A 440 26.42 -14.34 -6.44
N LEU A 441 26.93 -15.26 -7.27
CA LEU A 441 27.21 -16.64 -6.85
C LEU A 441 28.32 -16.75 -5.79
N ASN A 442 29.21 -15.75 -5.70
CA ASN A 442 30.27 -15.69 -4.69
C ASN A 442 29.82 -15.00 -3.39
N GLU A 443 28.68 -14.31 -3.41
CA GLU A 443 28.14 -13.66 -2.22
C GLU A 443 27.65 -14.70 -1.21
N LYS A 444 27.76 -14.36 0.07
CA LYS A 444 27.20 -15.13 1.18
C LYS A 444 26.41 -14.19 2.10
N PRO A 445 25.31 -13.60 1.59
CA PRO A 445 24.57 -12.60 2.34
C PRO A 445 23.92 -13.24 3.57
N ILE A 446 23.91 -12.51 4.69
CA ILE A 446 23.12 -12.89 5.86
C ILE A 446 21.65 -12.68 5.49
N PRO A 447 20.77 -13.70 5.62
CA PRO A 447 19.35 -13.56 5.32
C PRO A 447 18.75 -12.31 5.94
N PHE A 448 17.98 -11.56 5.13
CA PHE A 448 17.58 -10.20 5.49
C PHE A 448 16.12 -9.93 5.12
N VAL A 449 15.39 -9.30 6.04
CA VAL A 449 14.05 -8.78 5.82
C VAL A 449 14.05 -7.32 6.29
N PRO A 450 13.74 -6.34 5.43
CA PRO A 450 13.57 -4.96 5.87
C PRO A 450 12.51 -4.86 6.97
N GLU A 451 12.74 -4.04 8.01
CA GLU A 451 11.83 -3.91 9.16
C GLU A 451 10.36 -3.75 8.72
N GLU A 452 10.09 -2.93 7.71
CA GLU A 452 8.73 -2.70 7.19
C GLU A 452 8.05 -3.91 6.54
N PHE A 453 8.81 -4.93 6.15
CA PHE A 453 8.28 -6.21 5.68
C PHE A 453 8.33 -7.30 6.74
N THR A 454 8.75 -7.01 7.98
CA THR A 454 8.60 -7.96 9.09
C THR A 454 7.17 -7.95 9.64
N PRO A 455 6.71 -9.03 10.30
CA PRO A 455 5.41 -9.04 10.99
C PRO A 455 5.26 -7.90 12.00
N GLN A 456 6.33 -7.56 12.73
CA GLN A 456 6.35 -6.48 13.73
C GLN A 456 6.20 -5.11 13.07
N GLY A 457 6.98 -4.86 12.02
CA GLY A 457 6.93 -3.62 11.25
C GLY A 457 5.59 -3.42 10.56
N MET A 458 4.96 -4.49 10.07
CA MET A 458 3.61 -4.43 9.52
C MET A 458 2.57 -4.14 10.61
N LEU A 459 2.63 -4.81 11.77
CA LEU A 459 1.69 -4.59 12.88
C LEU A 459 1.65 -3.12 13.33
N ILE A 460 2.81 -2.51 13.59
CA ILE A 460 2.86 -1.11 14.00
C ILE A 460 2.39 -0.18 12.88
N ARG A 461 2.74 -0.47 11.62
CA ARG A 461 2.30 0.32 10.47
C ARG A 461 0.80 0.25 10.29
N VAL A 462 0.19 -0.93 10.31
CA VAL A 462 -1.27 -1.10 10.21
C VAL A 462 -1.97 -0.39 11.36
N ASN A 463 -1.47 -0.51 12.60
CA ASN A 463 -2.01 0.21 13.75
C ASN A 463 -2.07 1.74 13.52
N MET A 464 -1.00 2.31 12.96
CA MET A 464 -0.95 3.74 12.64
C MET A 464 -1.84 4.10 11.44
N LEU A 465 -1.85 3.30 10.38
CA LEU A 465 -2.65 3.53 9.18
C LEU A 465 -4.15 3.56 9.47
N VAL A 466 -4.67 2.63 10.29
CA VAL A 466 -6.09 2.61 10.66
C VAL A 466 -6.46 3.73 11.62
N SER A 467 -5.51 4.16 12.45
CA SER A 467 -5.70 5.25 13.41
C SER A 467 -5.65 6.63 12.76
N ARG A 468 -5.15 6.74 11.51
CA ARG A 468 -5.07 8.00 10.77
C ARG A 468 -6.46 8.54 10.45
N ASP A 469 -6.80 9.68 11.04
CA ASP A 469 -8.04 10.40 10.77
C ASP A 469 -7.93 11.18 9.45
N LEU A 470 -8.80 10.80 8.51
CA LEU A 470 -8.99 11.46 7.21
C LEU A 470 -10.40 12.07 7.09
N CYS A 471 -11.18 12.06 8.16
CA CYS A 471 -12.53 12.61 8.22
C CYS A 471 -12.58 14.02 8.82
N SER A 472 -11.63 14.38 9.69
CA SER A 472 -11.49 15.75 10.18
C SER A 472 -10.72 16.64 9.20
N GLY A 473 -10.99 17.95 9.24
CA GLY A 473 -10.30 18.94 8.41
C GLY A 473 -8.92 19.35 8.93
N SER A 474 -8.50 18.83 10.09
CA SER A 474 -7.22 19.13 10.74
C SER A 474 -6.59 17.83 11.22
N SER A 475 -5.87 17.15 10.31
CA SER A 475 -5.11 15.96 10.71
C SER A 475 -3.87 16.40 11.49
N VAL A 476 -3.72 15.86 12.70
CA VAL A 476 -2.56 16.10 13.59
C VAL A 476 -1.50 15.00 13.47
N TRP A 477 -1.65 14.09 12.51
CA TRP A 477 -0.73 12.98 12.28
C TRP A 477 -0.37 12.84 10.78
N PRO A 478 0.93 12.78 10.43
CA PRO A 478 2.11 12.97 11.30
C PRO A 478 2.11 14.31 12.05
N PRO A 479 2.84 14.42 13.18
CA PRO A 479 2.88 15.67 13.94
C PRO A 479 3.55 16.77 13.10
N PRO A 480 2.99 18.00 13.05
CA PRO A 480 3.56 19.09 12.24
C PRO A 480 5.02 19.43 12.53
N THR A 481 5.53 19.07 13.71
CA THR A 481 6.94 19.18 14.11
C THR A 481 7.88 18.35 13.24
N ALA A 482 7.39 17.28 12.60
CA ALA A 482 8.17 16.47 11.66
C ALA A 482 8.35 17.12 10.28
N LEU A 483 7.68 18.25 10.00
CA LEU A 483 7.79 18.95 8.72
C LEU A 483 9.20 19.51 8.52
N GLN A 484 9.82 19.09 7.42
CA GLN A 484 11.05 19.66 6.90
C GLN A 484 10.79 20.14 5.47
N SER A 485 10.58 21.45 5.32
CA SER A 485 10.34 22.04 4.00
C SER A 485 11.62 22.04 3.16
N LYS A 486 11.51 21.64 1.90
CA LYS A 486 12.59 21.66 0.90
C LYS A 486 12.14 22.39 -0.36
N LEU A 487 13.09 23.03 -1.04
CA LEU A 487 12.91 23.45 -2.43
C LEU A 487 13.46 22.35 -3.32
N GLY A 488 12.67 21.92 -4.30
CA GLY A 488 13.15 20.99 -5.32
C GLY A 488 14.17 21.66 -6.24
N ALA A 489 14.93 20.85 -6.98
CA ALA A 489 15.63 21.35 -8.15
C ALA A 489 14.63 21.79 -9.23
N LEU A 490 15.12 22.49 -10.26
CA LEU A 490 14.30 22.87 -11.41
C LEU A 490 13.60 21.65 -11.99
N GLU A 491 12.27 21.74 -12.13
CA GLU A 491 11.42 20.71 -12.74
C GLU A 491 11.46 19.35 -12.04
N GLU A 492 11.87 19.33 -10.77
CA GLU A 492 11.93 18.14 -9.94
C GLU A 492 10.57 17.88 -9.22
N SER A 493 10.22 16.61 -9.00
CA SER A 493 9.09 16.26 -8.14
C SER A 493 9.47 16.35 -6.66
N CYS A 494 8.48 16.55 -5.79
CA CYS A 494 8.74 16.56 -4.35
C CYS A 494 9.17 15.21 -3.79
N GLU A 495 8.76 14.10 -4.41
CA GLU A 495 9.31 12.78 -4.13
C GLU A 495 10.84 12.76 -4.26
N ARG A 496 11.38 13.24 -5.38
CA ARG A 496 12.83 13.25 -5.65
C ARG A 496 13.58 14.27 -4.78
N ALA A 497 12.99 15.45 -4.57
CA ALA A 497 13.58 16.47 -3.71
C ALA A 497 13.74 15.99 -2.26
N CYS A 498 12.72 15.29 -1.72
CA CYS A 498 12.80 14.71 -0.39
C CYS A 498 13.77 13.51 -0.34
N GLU A 499 13.72 12.60 -1.32
CA GLU A 499 14.60 11.43 -1.37
C GLU A 499 16.08 11.83 -1.43
N SER A 500 16.44 12.84 -2.24
CA SER A 500 17.81 13.38 -2.34
C SER A 500 18.31 13.99 -1.03
N ALA A 501 17.40 14.41 -0.15
CA ALA A 501 17.70 14.91 1.18
C ALA A 501 17.70 13.82 2.28
N GLY A 502 17.52 12.54 1.92
CA GLY A 502 17.39 11.44 2.89
C GLY A 502 16.08 11.47 3.66
N LEU A 503 15.03 12.04 3.07
CA LEU A 503 13.69 12.22 3.65
C LEU A 503 12.63 11.57 2.75
N ILE A 504 11.38 11.57 3.20
CA ILE A 504 10.21 11.17 2.40
C ILE A 504 9.23 12.34 2.29
N CYS A 505 8.60 12.51 1.12
CA CYS A 505 7.54 13.50 0.95
C CYS A 505 6.31 13.10 1.77
N GLU A 506 5.74 14.04 2.55
CA GLU A 506 4.53 13.81 3.34
C GLU A 506 3.37 14.68 2.81
N PRO A 507 2.41 14.08 2.10
CA PRO A 507 1.36 14.86 1.45
C PRO A 507 0.40 15.54 2.44
N SER A 508 0.26 15.07 3.69
CA SER A 508 -0.58 15.78 4.67
C SER A 508 -0.02 17.13 5.13
N PHE A 509 1.24 17.41 4.84
CA PHE A 509 1.89 18.68 5.19
C PHE A 509 1.82 19.73 4.09
N PHE A 510 1.31 19.40 2.90
CA PHE A 510 1.11 20.39 1.85
C PHE A 510 0.32 21.64 2.29
N PRO A 511 -0.78 21.52 3.08
CA PRO A 511 -1.47 22.71 3.61
C PRO A 511 -0.59 23.62 4.48
N LEU A 512 0.45 23.08 5.12
CA LEU A 512 1.37 23.85 5.98
C LEU A 512 2.38 24.65 5.15
N VAL A 513 2.79 24.13 3.99
CA VAL A 513 3.73 24.80 3.08
C VAL A 513 3.04 25.64 1.99
N ASN A 514 1.73 25.46 1.82
CA ASN A 514 0.91 26.19 0.84
C ASN A 514 0.34 27.50 1.43
N THR A 515 1.22 28.38 1.91
CA THR A 515 0.84 29.67 2.50
C THR A 515 1.71 30.81 1.97
N ALA A 516 1.14 32.02 1.90
CA ALA A 516 1.84 33.20 1.41
C ALA A 516 3.15 33.46 2.18
N SER A 517 3.14 33.31 3.51
CA SER A 517 4.32 33.53 4.35
C SER A 517 5.43 32.51 4.09
N VAL A 518 5.09 31.26 3.80
CA VAL A 518 6.09 30.24 3.45
C VAL A 518 6.70 30.53 2.08
N LEU A 519 5.88 30.93 1.10
CA LEU A 519 6.37 31.32 -0.23
C LEU A 519 7.26 32.56 -0.16
N GLU A 520 6.86 33.60 0.58
CA GLU A 520 7.66 34.80 0.79
C GLU A 520 9.03 34.47 1.43
N SER A 521 9.04 33.60 2.45
CA SER A 521 10.25 33.19 3.15
C SER A 521 11.19 32.32 2.31
N LEU A 522 10.66 31.34 1.57
CA LEU A 522 11.49 30.37 0.84
C LEU A 522 11.92 30.85 -0.55
N VAL A 523 11.07 31.62 -1.24
CA VAL A 523 11.31 32.01 -2.64
C VAL A 523 11.22 33.53 -2.87
N GLY A 524 11.03 34.33 -1.82
CA GLY A 524 11.08 35.80 -1.92
C GLY A 524 9.89 36.42 -2.65
N CYS A 525 8.79 35.70 -2.81
CA CYS A 525 7.61 36.19 -3.51
C CYS A 525 6.88 37.26 -2.70
N ALA A 526 6.75 38.47 -3.25
CA ALA A 526 5.92 39.50 -2.63
C ALA A 526 4.44 39.09 -2.67
N HIS A 527 3.66 39.51 -1.67
CA HIS A 527 2.23 39.19 -1.57
C HIS A 527 1.41 39.54 -2.82
N GLY A 528 1.81 40.58 -3.57
CA GLY A 528 1.16 41.01 -4.82
C GLY A 528 1.42 40.10 -6.03
N ASP A 529 2.49 39.28 -5.98
CA ASP A 529 2.91 38.40 -7.07
C ASP A 529 2.39 36.97 -6.90
N LEU A 530 1.62 36.71 -5.84
CA LEU A 530 1.05 35.40 -5.55
C LEU A 530 -0.13 35.09 -6.47
N SER A 531 -0.05 33.95 -7.16
CA SER A 531 -1.13 33.40 -7.98
C SER A 531 -1.71 32.12 -7.40
N ASN A 532 -2.93 31.78 -7.80
CA ASN A 532 -3.54 30.48 -7.51
C ASN A 532 -3.40 29.56 -8.72
N SER A 533 -3.11 28.30 -8.47
CA SER A 533 -2.97 27.25 -9.48
C SER A 533 -3.82 26.04 -9.11
N THR A 534 -4.30 25.32 -10.12
CA THR A 534 -4.91 23.98 -9.98
C THR A 534 -3.99 22.88 -10.49
N ALA A 535 -2.73 23.22 -10.82
CA ALA A 535 -1.81 22.27 -11.39
C ALA A 535 -1.41 21.18 -10.36
N PRO A 536 -1.25 19.92 -10.76
CA PRO A 536 -0.83 18.82 -9.87
C PRO A 536 0.48 19.08 -9.10
N HIS A 537 1.39 19.85 -9.68
CA HIS A 537 2.70 20.15 -9.11
C HIS A 537 2.70 21.40 -8.20
N ALA A 538 1.59 22.09 -7.98
CA ALA A 538 1.50 23.17 -6.99
C ALA A 538 1.53 22.63 -5.54
N PRO A 539 2.14 23.34 -4.58
CA PRO A 539 2.71 24.69 -4.68
C PRO A 539 4.11 24.73 -5.32
N TYR A 540 4.39 25.83 -6.02
CA TYR A 540 5.68 26.11 -6.67
C TYR A 540 5.85 27.60 -6.88
N ASN A 541 7.09 28.10 -6.97
CA ASN A 541 7.41 29.52 -7.17
C ASN A 541 6.46 30.43 -6.34
N CYS A 542 5.85 31.44 -6.96
CA CYS A 542 4.83 32.31 -6.36
C CYS A 542 3.39 31.80 -6.55
N SER A 543 3.17 30.48 -6.65
CA SER A 543 1.85 29.88 -6.90
C SER A 543 1.38 28.95 -5.79
N LEU A 544 0.22 29.28 -5.22
CA LEU A 544 -0.49 28.46 -4.24
C LEU A 544 -1.38 27.43 -4.95
N GLN A 545 -1.51 26.24 -4.38
CA GLN A 545 -2.51 25.26 -4.76
C GLN A 545 -3.89 25.68 -4.26
N SER A 546 -4.84 25.81 -5.18
CA SER A 546 -6.23 26.20 -4.88
C SER A 546 -7.12 25.02 -4.48
N SER A 547 -6.72 23.78 -4.81
CA SER A 547 -7.48 22.57 -4.48
C SER A 547 -6.66 21.62 -3.61
N SER A 548 -7.08 21.40 -2.36
CA SER A 548 -6.40 20.48 -1.43
C SER A 548 -6.37 19.03 -1.91
N LEU A 549 -7.27 18.63 -2.81
CA LEU A 549 -7.28 17.30 -3.43
C LEU A 549 -6.29 17.18 -4.62
N MET A 550 -5.64 18.28 -5.01
CA MET A 550 -4.67 18.34 -6.11
C MET A 550 -3.21 18.34 -5.64
N PHE A 551 -2.96 18.33 -4.34
CA PHE A 551 -1.60 18.17 -3.83
C PHE A 551 -1.01 16.81 -4.25
N SER A 552 0.25 16.83 -4.71
CA SER A 552 0.99 15.62 -5.07
C SER A 552 2.48 15.72 -4.80
N CYS A 553 3.04 14.69 -4.19
CA CYS A 553 4.47 14.43 -4.09
C CYS A 553 5.06 14.01 -5.45
N ALA A 554 4.37 13.15 -6.20
CA ALA A 554 4.89 12.49 -7.40
C ALA A 554 4.90 13.36 -8.66
N SER A 555 3.96 14.31 -8.80
CA SER A 555 3.84 15.12 -10.03
C SER A 555 5.12 15.92 -10.33
N ARG A 556 5.66 15.74 -11.53
CA ARG A 556 6.78 16.52 -12.07
C ARG A 556 6.26 17.74 -12.82
N PRO A 557 6.86 18.93 -12.67
CA PRO A 557 6.59 20.05 -13.56
C PRO A 557 6.95 19.71 -15.01
N PRO A 558 6.30 20.34 -16.02
CA PRO A 558 6.67 20.15 -17.42
C PRO A 558 8.13 20.56 -17.69
N GLN A 559 8.79 19.83 -18.58
CA GLN A 559 10.16 20.16 -18.98
C GLN A 559 10.22 21.53 -19.67
N GLY A 560 11.19 22.36 -19.32
CA GLY A 560 11.35 23.73 -19.81
C GLY A 560 10.42 24.76 -19.16
N SER A 561 9.66 24.41 -18.12
CA SER A 561 8.78 25.33 -17.40
C SER A 561 9.51 26.24 -16.40
N GLY A 562 10.74 25.89 -16.00
CA GLY A 562 11.49 26.65 -14.99
C GLY A 562 10.85 26.63 -13.59
N VAL A 563 9.95 25.67 -13.34
CA VAL A 563 9.19 25.56 -12.10
C VAL A 563 10.04 24.93 -10.99
N VAL A 564 10.04 25.55 -9.82
CA VAL A 564 10.65 25.04 -8.58
C VAL A 564 9.56 24.76 -7.56
N ARG A 565 9.44 23.49 -7.15
CA ARG A 565 8.40 23.05 -6.23
C ARG A 565 8.78 23.31 -4.77
N ILE A 566 7.77 23.61 -3.95
CA ILE A 566 7.90 23.68 -2.50
C ILE A 566 7.41 22.35 -1.91
N CYS A 567 8.32 21.63 -1.28
CA CYS A 567 8.15 20.21 -0.98
C CYS A 567 8.11 19.96 0.53
N PRO A 568 6.98 19.44 1.04
CA PRO A 568 6.89 19.06 2.43
C PRO A 568 7.50 17.67 2.64
N CYS A 569 8.67 17.62 3.27
CA CYS A 569 9.32 16.37 3.62
C CYS A 569 9.15 16.05 5.10
N ARG A 570 9.40 14.79 5.48
CA ARG A 570 9.55 14.34 6.86
C ARG A 570 10.64 13.29 6.96
N ASP A 571 11.12 13.06 8.17
CA ASP A 571 12.00 11.94 8.45
C ASP A 571 11.22 10.61 8.52
N HIS A 572 11.95 9.51 8.67
CA HIS A 572 11.39 8.18 8.84
C HIS A 572 12.21 7.35 9.82
N LEU A 573 11.60 6.29 10.35
CA LEU A 573 12.29 5.28 11.14
C LEU A 573 13.23 4.46 10.23
N PRO A 574 14.37 3.96 10.75
CA PRO A 574 15.23 3.04 10.01
C PRO A 574 14.45 1.79 9.56
N GLY A 575 14.51 1.48 8.27
CA GLY A 575 13.80 0.34 7.68
C GLY A 575 12.27 0.44 7.66
N GLN A 576 11.69 1.58 8.02
CA GLN A 576 10.24 1.80 8.05
C GLN A 576 9.87 3.19 7.52
N LEU A 577 9.65 3.27 6.20
CA LEU A 577 9.43 4.53 5.50
C LEU A 577 8.07 5.18 5.82
N ALA A 578 7.08 4.37 6.20
CA ALA A 578 5.72 4.85 6.49
C ALA A 578 5.62 5.70 7.77
N LEU A 579 6.59 5.61 8.69
CA LEU A 579 6.50 6.20 10.02
C LEU A 579 7.68 7.13 10.28
N CYS A 580 7.41 8.37 10.66
CA CYS A 580 8.39 9.32 11.18
C CYS A 580 8.85 8.95 12.60
N LYS A 581 9.95 9.52 13.08
CA LYS A 581 10.46 9.24 14.45
C LYS A 581 9.46 9.66 15.53
N GLU A 582 8.70 10.73 15.28
CA GLU A 582 7.65 11.23 16.17
C GLU A 582 6.26 10.64 15.87
N CYS A 583 6.15 9.72 14.89
CA CYS A 583 4.87 9.15 14.50
C CYS A 583 4.46 8.00 15.42
N VAL A 584 5.44 7.37 16.08
CA VAL A 584 5.27 6.34 17.09
C VAL A 584 5.78 6.88 18.42
N HIS A 585 4.88 7.09 19.36
CA HIS A 585 5.23 7.51 20.70
C HIS A 585 4.82 6.49 21.72
#